data_AF-A0A1S3I8P4-F1
#
_entry.id   AF-A0A1S3I8P4-F1
#
_cell.length_a   1.000
_cell.length_b   1.000
_cell.length_c   1.000
_cell.angle_alpha   90.00
_cell.angle_beta   90.00
_cell.angle_gamma   90.00
#
_symmetry.space_group_name_H-M   'P 1'
#
loop_
_entity.id
_entity.type
_entity.pdbx_description
1 polymer ?
#
loop_
_entity_poly.entity_id
_entity_poly.type
_entity_poly.pdbx_seq_one_letter_code
_entity_poly.pdbx_strand_id
1 'polypeptide(L)'
;MRLRSRKLAIAVSTVAIMVFLALSLRRGAVRTFGEEYPYSWFSSSLDHDTLLEYESRRDMKVSITQEDISTADRARPNKIFISDMQRRQYQVFKKYLTGFKRAILVNVFDTSNTGDRFILWGERTILSWFNITTIDYMCINPSMPRCAFSKVKRGKDLVILIAGGGYLGSGIDLKYLKEAFRAFPSNRILMFPVSSCVVDHSRCGSIREWARLFDGHADSVITLRDSPSFSVTKQYFRNTAIELVPDAAFAVGFQDFGSYIPSYDIVCLKRRDWEIPSKLKNVPVFPSNTSVLVVDWPERVTSAVNHTSTYSIQYFLEDSLDQAVMGLALLSRGRVVFTDRLHGHILSILLNKPSVLMNSKTNKQEFFFRTWQSPSLLDTVYLANNTHDAVEKVMYFLRKHV
;
A
#
# COMPACT_ATOMS: atom_id res chain seq x y z
N MET A 1 -13.23 -43.23 6.84
CA MET A 1 -11.97 -43.08 7.60
C MET A 1 -10.85 -42.34 6.84
N ARG A 2 -10.71 -42.48 5.51
CA ARG A 2 -9.65 -41.83 4.68
C ARG A 2 -9.78 -40.31 4.41
N LEU A 3 -10.93 -39.67 4.68
CA LEU A 3 -11.11 -38.22 4.47
C LEU A 3 -10.69 -37.36 5.68
N ARG A 4 -10.71 -37.93 6.90
CA ARG A 4 -10.31 -37.22 8.14
C ARG A 4 -8.78 -37.14 8.29
N SER A 5 -8.04 -38.11 7.74
CA SER A 5 -6.57 -38.12 7.80
C SER A 5 -5.90 -37.09 6.88
N ARG A 6 -6.50 -36.74 5.73
CA ARG A 6 -5.96 -35.70 4.83
C ARG A 6 -6.14 -34.28 5.37
N LYS A 7 -7.28 -33.96 6.02
CA LYS A 7 -7.48 -32.65 6.65
C LYS A 7 -6.58 -32.44 7.87
N LEU A 8 -6.30 -33.51 8.62
CA LEU A 8 -5.39 -33.47 9.76
C LEU A 8 -3.92 -33.33 9.31
N ALA A 9 -3.50 -34.01 8.24
CA ALA A 9 -2.14 -33.90 7.69
C ALA A 9 -1.83 -32.49 7.13
N ILE A 10 -2.81 -31.84 6.50
CA ILE A 10 -2.66 -30.47 5.97
C ILE A 10 -2.62 -29.44 7.12
N ALA A 11 -3.45 -29.61 8.15
CA ALA A 11 -3.43 -28.74 9.33
C ALA A 11 -2.12 -28.88 10.13
N VAL A 12 -1.63 -30.11 10.31
CA VAL A 12 -0.35 -30.38 11.00
C VAL A 12 0.84 -29.86 10.20
N SER A 13 0.82 -29.93 8.87
CA SER A 13 1.89 -29.35 8.02
C SER A 13 1.90 -27.83 8.04
N THR A 14 0.72 -27.18 8.08
CA THR A 14 0.61 -25.71 8.13
C THR A 14 1.07 -25.16 9.49
N VAL A 15 0.72 -25.83 10.58
CA VAL A 15 1.19 -25.48 11.94
C VAL A 15 2.68 -25.79 12.09
N ALA A 16 3.18 -26.91 11.54
CA ALA A 16 4.60 -27.23 11.58
C ALA A 16 5.46 -26.23 10.82
N ILE A 17 5.02 -25.73 9.66
CA ILE A 17 5.76 -24.72 8.88
C ILE A 17 5.73 -23.35 9.57
N MET A 18 4.58 -22.95 10.16
CA MET A 18 4.51 -21.70 10.95
C MET A 18 5.36 -21.77 12.23
N VAL A 19 5.40 -22.94 12.88
CA VAL A 19 6.27 -23.20 14.03
C VAL A 19 7.74 -23.28 13.62
N PHE A 20 8.08 -23.81 12.45
CA PHE A 20 9.46 -23.89 11.96
C PHE A 20 10.01 -22.51 11.54
N LEU A 21 9.18 -21.66 10.92
CA LEU A 21 9.50 -20.25 10.66
C LEU A 21 9.65 -19.46 11.97
N ALA A 22 8.72 -19.63 12.92
CA ALA A 22 8.79 -18.96 14.23
C ALA A 22 9.95 -19.46 15.12
N LEU A 23 10.32 -20.74 15.04
CA LEU A 23 11.44 -21.32 15.81
C LEU A 23 12.80 -21.06 15.15
N SER A 24 12.87 -20.96 13.82
CA SER A 24 14.09 -20.52 13.13
C SER A 24 14.40 -19.05 13.44
N LEU A 25 13.38 -18.21 13.66
CA LEU A 25 13.54 -16.83 14.14
C LEU A 25 13.89 -16.74 15.64
N ARG A 26 13.42 -17.68 16.47
CA ARG A 26 13.76 -17.72 17.91
C ARG A 26 15.13 -18.31 18.25
N ARG A 27 15.76 -19.08 17.35
CA ARG A 27 17.10 -19.67 17.57
C ARG A 27 18.27 -18.79 17.11
N GLY A 28 18.01 -17.57 16.67
CA GLY A 28 19.03 -16.50 16.58
C GLY A 28 19.34 -15.95 17.98
N ALA A 29 20.12 -16.70 18.76
CA ALA A 29 20.66 -16.23 20.02
C ALA A 29 21.42 -14.91 19.83
N VAL A 30 21.14 -13.96 20.72
CA VAL A 30 21.96 -12.81 21.14
C VAL A 30 23.35 -12.81 20.48
N ARG A 31 23.49 -12.06 19.38
CA ARG A 31 24.79 -11.62 18.88
C ARG A 31 24.82 -10.10 18.90
N THR A 32 25.82 -9.61 19.61
CA THR A 32 26.17 -8.22 19.84
C THR A 32 26.38 -7.45 18.55
N PHE A 33 26.01 -6.17 18.61
CA PHE A 33 26.38 -5.04 17.75
C PHE A 33 27.43 -5.29 16.65
N GLY A 34 27.05 -4.90 15.43
CA GLY A 34 27.97 -4.55 14.34
C GLY A 34 28.19 -5.67 13.32
N GLU A 35 27.25 -5.85 12.40
CA GLU A 35 27.51 -6.39 11.05
C GLU A 35 26.25 -6.18 10.18
N GLU A 36 26.46 -5.67 8.97
CA GLU A 36 25.43 -5.28 8.01
C GLU A 36 24.59 -6.49 7.57
N TYR A 37 23.26 -6.37 7.61
CA TYR A 37 22.37 -7.34 6.96
C TYR A 37 22.48 -7.18 5.44
N PRO A 38 22.80 -8.24 4.67
CA PRO A 38 22.83 -8.16 3.22
C PRO A 38 21.39 -8.04 2.67
N TYR A 39 21.09 -6.90 2.09
CA TYR A 39 19.84 -6.53 1.40
C TYR A 39 19.48 -7.41 0.17
N SER A 40 20.18 -8.51 -0.06
CA SER A 40 20.20 -9.23 -1.35
C SER A 40 19.04 -10.21 -1.58
N TRP A 41 18.10 -10.38 -0.65
CA TRP A 41 17.01 -11.38 -0.78
C TRP A 41 15.66 -10.79 -1.23
N PHE A 42 15.53 -9.46 -1.31
CA PHE A 42 14.28 -8.80 -1.72
C PHE A 42 14.47 -7.67 -2.75
N SER A 43 15.64 -7.53 -3.37
CA SER A 43 15.88 -6.57 -4.44
C SER A 43 15.42 -7.14 -5.80
N SER A 44 14.11 -7.06 -6.07
CA SER A 44 13.60 -7.07 -7.44
C SER A 44 12.71 -5.86 -7.72
N SER A 45 12.93 -4.74 -7.02
CA SER A 45 12.61 -3.43 -7.55
C SER A 45 13.64 -3.11 -8.64
N LEU A 46 13.21 -2.67 -9.83
CA LEU A 46 14.11 -2.29 -10.92
C LEU A 46 15.27 -1.44 -10.37
N ASP A 47 16.50 -1.86 -10.67
CA ASP A 47 17.71 -1.16 -10.28
C ASP A 47 17.73 0.26 -10.88
N HIS A 48 18.39 1.20 -10.18
CA HIS A 48 18.54 2.60 -10.61
C HIS A 48 19.08 2.71 -12.04
N ASP A 49 20.00 1.80 -12.41
CA ASP A 49 20.58 1.70 -13.74
C ASP A 49 19.57 1.28 -14.82
N THR A 50 18.55 0.48 -14.46
CA THR A 50 17.49 0.08 -15.41
C THR A 50 16.57 1.26 -15.74
N LEU A 51 16.37 2.19 -14.79
CA LEU A 51 15.60 3.42 -15.01
C LEU A 51 16.39 4.41 -15.89
N LEU A 52 17.70 4.52 -15.69
CA LEU A 52 18.58 5.35 -16.53
C LEU A 52 18.74 4.78 -17.95
N GLU A 53 18.82 3.46 -18.10
CA GLU A 53 18.85 2.80 -19.41
C GLU A 53 17.55 3.08 -20.19
N TYR A 54 16.40 3.07 -19.52
CA TYR A 54 15.10 3.41 -20.12
C TYR A 54 15.01 4.90 -20.51
N GLU A 55 15.67 5.80 -19.77
CA GLU A 55 15.76 7.23 -20.12
C GLU A 55 16.71 7.48 -21.29
N SER A 56 17.83 6.75 -21.39
CA SER A 56 18.78 6.87 -22.52
C SER A 56 18.17 6.49 -23.88
N ARG A 57 17.12 5.65 -23.85
CA ARG A 57 16.37 5.22 -25.05
C ARG A 57 15.30 6.22 -25.52
N ARG A 58 15.12 7.39 -24.86
CA ARG A 58 14.10 8.39 -25.23
C ARG A 58 14.49 9.38 -26.33
N ASP A 59 15.78 9.67 -26.51
CA ASP A 59 16.21 10.74 -27.45
C ASP A 59 16.55 10.24 -28.85
N MET A 60 16.44 8.93 -29.07
CA MET A 60 16.52 8.34 -30.39
C MET A 60 15.09 8.09 -30.86
N LYS A 61 14.71 8.65 -32.03
CA LYS A 61 13.51 8.21 -32.78
C LYS A 61 13.70 6.73 -33.13
N VAL A 62 13.46 5.86 -32.17
CA VAL A 62 13.44 4.42 -32.37
C VAL A 62 11.99 4.07 -32.57
N SER A 63 11.65 3.78 -33.82
CA SER A 63 10.61 2.82 -34.13
C SER A 63 10.93 1.56 -33.34
N ILE A 64 10.35 1.41 -32.15
CA ILE A 64 10.41 0.18 -31.37
C ILE A 64 9.65 -0.84 -32.21
N THR A 65 10.38 -1.58 -33.03
CA THR A 65 9.84 -2.79 -33.64
C THR A 65 9.56 -3.77 -32.51
N GLN A 66 8.57 -4.60 -32.76
CA GLN A 66 7.92 -5.52 -31.83
C GLN A 66 8.86 -6.64 -31.34
N GLU A 67 10.18 -6.45 -31.26
CA GLU A 67 11.19 -7.48 -31.01
C GLU A 67 12.04 -7.23 -29.74
N ASP A 68 12.16 -6.00 -29.23
CA ASP A 68 13.08 -5.68 -28.11
C ASP A 68 12.55 -5.90 -26.68
N ILE A 69 11.33 -6.43 -26.52
CA ILE A 69 10.80 -6.90 -25.22
C ILE A 69 10.93 -8.42 -25.21
N SER A 70 11.66 -8.98 -24.22
CA SER A 70 11.75 -10.42 -24.03
C SER A 70 10.33 -11.04 -24.01
N THR A 71 10.16 -12.19 -24.66
CA THR A 71 8.87 -12.89 -24.74
C THR A 71 8.27 -13.21 -23.36
N ALA A 72 9.10 -13.27 -22.31
CA ALA A 72 8.70 -13.48 -20.93
C ALA A 72 8.07 -12.23 -20.25
N ASP A 73 8.51 -11.01 -20.59
CA ASP A 73 7.93 -9.79 -20.02
C ASP A 73 6.63 -9.35 -20.73
N ARG A 74 6.42 -9.78 -21.98
CA ARG A 74 5.10 -9.66 -22.65
C ARG A 74 4.03 -10.54 -22.00
N ALA A 75 4.41 -11.52 -21.20
CA ALA A 75 3.50 -12.45 -20.52
C ALA A 75 2.97 -11.93 -19.17
N ARG A 76 3.38 -10.73 -18.70
CA ARG A 76 2.97 -10.19 -17.39
C ARG A 76 2.55 -8.71 -17.50
N PRO A 77 1.35 -8.41 -18.03
CA PRO A 77 0.92 -7.03 -18.31
C PRO A 77 0.91 -6.12 -17.07
N ASN A 78 0.72 -6.69 -15.88
CA ASN A 78 0.78 -5.94 -14.62
C ASN A 78 2.17 -5.33 -14.36
N LYS A 79 3.27 -5.95 -14.81
CA LYS A 79 4.62 -5.39 -14.64
C LYS A 79 4.75 -4.02 -15.31
N ILE A 80 4.29 -3.91 -16.56
CA ILE A 80 4.32 -2.66 -17.33
C ILE A 80 3.53 -1.57 -16.60
N PHE A 81 2.35 -1.94 -16.09
CA PHE A 81 1.53 -1.03 -15.30
C PHE A 81 2.24 -0.55 -14.03
N ILE A 82 2.82 -1.48 -13.27
CA ILE A 82 3.55 -1.17 -12.03
C ILE A 82 4.72 -0.24 -12.31
N SER A 83 5.50 -0.50 -13.36
CA SER A 83 6.61 0.37 -13.77
C SER A 83 6.15 1.78 -14.19
N ASP A 84 4.99 1.94 -14.83
CA ASP A 84 4.40 3.26 -15.09
C ASP A 84 4.03 3.97 -13.77
N MET A 85 3.42 3.26 -12.82
CA MET A 85 3.08 3.83 -11.52
C MET A 85 4.33 4.28 -10.76
N GLN A 86 5.36 3.45 -10.68
CA GLN A 86 6.64 3.77 -10.03
C GLN A 86 7.33 4.96 -10.70
N ARG A 87 7.34 5.03 -12.04
CA ARG A 87 7.89 6.17 -12.77
C ARG A 87 7.18 7.48 -12.42
N ARG A 88 5.84 7.48 -12.40
CA ARG A 88 5.05 8.66 -12.03
C ARG A 88 5.34 9.11 -10.60
N GLN A 89 5.45 8.16 -9.66
CA GLN A 89 5.88 8.44 -8.29
C GLN A 89 7.26 9.08 -8.25
N TYR A 90 8.25 8.46 -8.91
CA TYR A 90 9.62 8.95 -8.93
C TYR A 90 9.70 10.37 -9.50
N GLN A 91 9.03 10.66 -10.62
CA GLN A 91 9.04 11.99 -11.24
C GLN A 91 8.54 13.09 -10.29
N VAL A 92 7.46 12.83 -9.56
CA VAL A 92 6.93 13.80 -8.59
C VAL A 92 7.85 13.90 -7.38
N PHE A 93 8.23 12.77 -6.76
CA PHE A 93 9.03 12.81 -5.54
C PHE A 93 10.45 13.31 -5.75
N LYS A 94 11.03 13.17 -6.95
CA LYS A 94 12.33 13.76 -7.31
C LYS A 94 12.33 15.28 -7.11
N LYS A 95 11.24 15.96 -7.44
CA LYS A 95 11.08 17.42 -7.24
C LYS A 95 11.10 17.80 -5.76
N TYR A 96 10.57 16.95 -4.88
CA TYR A 96 10.29 17.33 -3.50
C TYR A 96 11.21 16.71 -2.46
N LEU A 97 11.87 15.59 -2.76
CA LEU A 97 12.68 14.82 -1.81
C LEU A 97 14.19 14.87 -2.11
N THR A 98 14.61 15.34 -3.27
CA THR A 98 16.04 15.48 -3.61
C THR A 98 16.73 16.44 -2.63
N GLY A 99 17.88 16.03 -2.09
CA GLY A 99 18.73 16.85 -1.21
C GLY A 99 18.49 16.62 0.29
N PHE A 100 17.39 15.97 0.68
CA PHE A 100 17.18 15.54 2.06
C PHE A 100 17.98 14.27 2.38
N LYS A 101 18.30 14.08 3.66
CA LYS A 101 19.05 12.90 4.14
C LYS A 101 18.33 12.14 5.24
N ARG A 102 17.45 12.84 5.96
CA ARG A 102 16.72 12.31 7.10
C ARG A 102 15.25 12.69 6.99
N ALA A 103 14.38 11.86 7.55
CA ALA A 103 12.95 12.09 7.58
C ALA A 103 12.38 11.87 8.97
N ILE A 104 11.21 12.45 9.23
CA ILE A 104 10.27 11.90 10.21
C ILE A 104 8.98 11.49 9.51
N LEU A 105 8.29 10.49 10.04
CA LEU A 105 6.95 10.10 9.59
C LEU A 105 5.91 10.49 10.63
N VAL A 106 4.81 11.09 10.19
CA VAL A 106 3.72 11.57 11.03
C VAL A 106 2.41 10.92 10.59
N ASN A 107 1.56 10.61 11.57
CA ASN A 107 0.26 9.97 11.38
C ASN A 107 0.37 8.57 10.75
N VAL A 108 1.37 7.80 11.15
CA VAL A 108 1.54 6.42 10.71
C VAL A 108 0.53 5.54 11.41
N PHE A 109 -0.26 4.76 10.68
CA PHE A 109 -1.34 3.98 11.28
C PHE A 109 -0.87 2.65 11.85
N ASP A 110 -1.14 2.44 13.14
CA ASP A 110 -1.02 1.16 13.82
C ASP A 110 -2.40 0.50 13.91
N THR A 111 -2.81 -0.12 12.80
CA THR A 111 -4.09 -0.83 12.69
C THR A 111 -3.86 -2.25 12.17
N SER A 112 -4.89 -3.10 12.25
CA SER A 112 -4.90 -4.42 11.61
C SER A 112 -5.13 -4.34 10.09
N ASN A 113 -5.33 -3.15 9.52
CA ASN A 113 -5.53 -3.00 8.08
C ASN A 113 -4.20 -3.15 7.34
N THR A 114 -4.02 -4.30 6.70
CA THR A 114 -2.80 -4.59 5.92
C THR A 114 -2.52 -3.57 4.82
N GLY A 115 -3.55 -2.89 4.31
CA GLY A 115 -3.37 -1.82 3.33
C GLY A 115 -2.49 -0.67 3.82
N ASP A 116 -2.64 -0.26 5.08
CA ASP A 116 -1.85 0.84 5.65
C ASP A 116 -0.39 0.43 5.86
N ARG A 117 -0.13 -0.87 6.08
CA ARG A 117 1.22 -1.44 6.16
C ARG A 117 1.93 -1.43 4.81
N PHE A 118 1.19 -1.70 3.73
CA PHE A 118 1.72 -1.59 2.37
C PHE A 118 2.02 -0.16 1.96
N ILE A 119 1.19 0.80 2.37
CA ILE A 119 1.49 2.21 2.19
C ILE A 119 2.84 2.53 2.85
N LEU A 120 3.02 2.16 4.13
CA LEU A 120 4.27 2.42 4.84
C LEU A 120 5.49 1.76 4.20
N TRP A 121 5.36 0.51 3.71
CA TRP A 121 6.43 -0.15 2.96
C TRP A 121 6.76 0.62 1.67
N GLY A 122 5.73 1.04 0.94
CA GLY A 122 5.88 1.86 -0.26
C GLY A 122 6.56 3.21 0.01
N GLU A 123 6.16 3.91 1.07
CA GLU A 123 6.75 5.17 1.51
C GLU A 123 8.24 5.01 1.82
N ARG A 124 8.62 3.97 2.57
CA ARG A 124 10.03 3.66 2.83
C ARG A 124 10.81 3.37 1.55
N THR A 125 10.18 2.68 0.61
CA THR A 125 10.79 2.39 -0.69
C THR A 125 11.03 3.68 -1.47
N ILE A 126 10.07 4.61 -1.48
CA ILE A 126 10.23 5.93 -2.10
C ILE A 126 11.40 6.71 -1.48
N LEU A 127 11.55 6.68 -0.15
CA LEU A 127 12.67 7.36 0.52
C LEU A 127 14.03 6.81 0.11
N SER A 128 14.12 5.49 -0.11
CA SER A 128 15.36 4.85 -0.57
C SER A 128 15.79 5.33 -1.96
N TRP A 129 14.84 5.63 -2.86
CA TRP A 129 15.15 6.16 -4.20
C TRP A 129 15.88 7.51 -4.20
N PHE A 130 15.79 8.25 -3.07
CA PHE A 130 16.39 9.57 -2.92
C PHE A 130 17.50 9.61 -1.85
N ASN A 131 18.03 8.45 -1.45
CA ASN A 131 19.08 8.32 -0.44
C ASN A 131 18.71 8.96 0.92
N ILE A 132 17.42 8.92 1.28
CA ILE A 132 16.96 9.27 2.63
C ILE A 132 16.99 8.00 3.46
N THR A 133 18.10 7.78 4.15
CA THR A 133 18.40 6.50 4.81
C THR A 133 17.93 6.44 6.27
N THR A 134 17.60 7.60 6.86
CA THR A 134 17.31 7.70 8.30
C THR A 134 15.91 8.23 8.55
N ILE A 135 15.13 7.49 9.33
CA ILE A 135 13.86 7.95 9.91
C ILE A 135 14.13 8.27 11.38
N ASP A 136 14.28 9.55 11.72
CA ASP A 136 14.63 9.98 13.08
C ASP A 136 13.49 9.77 14.07
N TYR A 137 12.24 9.79 13.59
CA TYR A 137 11.05 9.69 14.42
C TYR A 137 9.84 9.21 13.63
N MET A 138 8.96 8.47 14.30
CA MET A 138 7.64 8.12 13.80
C MET A 138 6.58 8.49 14.83
N CYS A 139 5.57 9.27 14.42
CA CYS A 139 4.36 9.46 15.21
C CYS A 139 3.28 8.48 14.77
N ILE A 140 2.97 7.52 15.65
CA ILE A 140 2.16 6.35 15.35
C ILE A 140 0.77 6.50 15.97
N ASN A 141 -0.28 6.50 15.14
CA ASN A 141 -1.69 6.67 15.53
C ASN A 141 -2.42 5.32 15.45
N PRO A 142 -3.24 4.91 16.44
CA PRO A 142 -3.60 5.61 17.67
C PRO A 142 -2.69 5.30 18.87
N SER A 143 -1.68 4.45 18.70
CA SER A 143 -0.80 3.96 19.77
C SER A 143 -0.06 5.08 20.53
N MET A 144 0.16 6.22 19.87
CA MET A 144 0.65 7.46 20.49
C MET A 144 -0.49 8.49 20.57
N PRO A 145 -0.92 8.91 21.77
CA PRO A 145 -1.95 9.93 21.91
C PRO A 145 -1.46 11.34 21.52
N ARG A 146 -0.14 11.58 21.59
CA ARG A 146 0.55 12.82 21.16
C ARG A 146 1.91 12.49 20.57
N CYS A 147 2.39 13.32 19.64
CA CYS A 147 3.72 13.22 19.08
C CYS A 147 4.72 14.07 19.88
N ALA A 148 5.83 13.48 20.33
CA ALA A 148 6.86 14.18 21.08
C ALA A 148 8.07 14.51 20.19
N PHE A 149 8.06 15.69 19.57
CA PHE A 149 9.11 16.10 18.63
C PHE A 149 10.33 16.80 19.26
N SER A 150 10.37 16.91 20.60
CA SER A 150 11.42 17.66 21.31
C SER A 150 12.82 17.07 21.13
N LYS A 151 12.92 15.75 20.93
CA LYS A 151 14.19 15.04 20.73
C LYS A 151 14.68 15.01 19.28
N VAL A 152 13.87 15.48 18.32
CA VAL A 152 14.23 15.43 16.89
C VAL A 152 15.17 16.59 16.56
N LYS A 153 16.36 16.30 16.03
CA LYS A 153 17.30 17.35 15.63
C LYS A 153 16.82 18.05 14.35
N ARG A 154 16.52 19.34 14.45
CA ARG A 154 16.15 20.19 13.31
C ARG A 154 17.34 20.44 12.39
N GLY A 155 17.08 20.61 11.11
CA GLY A 155 18.10 20.89 10.08
C GLY A 155 17.47 21.02 8.70
N LYS A 156 18.19 21.62 7.74
CA LYS A 156 17.73 21.75 6.35
C LYS A 156 17.72 20.41 5.60
N ASP A 157 18.45 19.43 6.11
CA ASP A 157 18.55 18.05 5.62
C ASP A 157 17.36 17.16 6.05
N LEU A 158 16.48 17.68 6.91
CA LEU A 158 15.32 16.97 7.46
C LEU A 158 14.03 17.33 6.72
N VAL A 159 13.32 16.32 6.23
CA VAL A 159 11.95 16.42 5.70
C VAL A 159 10.93 15.84 6.66
N ILE A 160 9.76 16.47 6.75
CA ILE A 160 8.62 15.98 7.54
C ILE A 160 7.64 15.33 6.57
N LEU A 161 7.36 14.05 6.79
CA LEU A 161 6.49 13.26 5.93
C LEU A 161 5.22 12.90 6.69
N ILE A 162 4.07 13.20 6.10
CA ILE A 162 2.77 12.75 6.59
C ILE A 162 2.38 11.52 5.77
N ALA A 163 2.01 10.43 6.45
CA ALA A 163 1.66 9.17 5.80
C ALA A 163 0.53 9.32 4.76
N GLY A 164 0.48 8.40 3.82
CA GLY A 164 -0.56 8.24 2.81
C GLY A 164 -1.77 7.49 3.37
N GLY A 165 -2.80 7.30 2.55
CA GLY A 165 -4.03 6.62 2.97
C GLY A 165 -5.31 7.32 2.53
N GLY A 166 -6.36 7.26 3.34
CA GLY A 166 -7.69 7.73 2.94
C GLY A 166 -8.44 8.53 4.00
N TYR A 167 -7.79 9.58 4.53
CA TYR A 167 -8.25 10.33 5.70
C TYR A 167 -8.15 11.86 5.57
N LEU A 168 -7.77 12.41 4.40
CA LEU A 168 -7.66 13.86 4.24
C LEU A 168 -9.04 14.50 4.44
N GLY A 169 -9.11 15.46 5.38
CA GLY A 169 -10.35 16.10 5.84
C GLY A 169 -10.82 15.64 7.23
N SER A 170 -10.26 14.55 7.77
CA SER A 170 -10.58 14.02 9.10
C SER A 170 -10.13 14.94 10.23
N GLY A 171 -11.01 15.17 11.22
CA GLY A 171 -10.69 15.94 12.42
C GLY A 171 -9.80 15.18 13.41
N ILE A 172 -9.89 13.84 13.46
CA ILE A 172 -9.09 13.01 14.36
C ILE A 172 -7.61 13.08 13.97
N ASP A 173 -7.33 13.01 12.67
CA ASP A 173 -5.97 13.04 12.13
C ASP A 173 -5.37 14.45 12.21
N LEU A 174 -6.19 15.49 12.04
CA LEU A 174 -5.75 16.88 12.07
C LEU A 174 -4.98 17.26 13.34
N LYS A 175 -5.28 16.61 14.49
CA LYS A 175 -4.58 16.88 15.74
C LYS A 175 -3.07 16.58 15.64
N TYR A 176 -2.69 15.48 15.01
CA TYR A 176 -1.30 15.06 14.83
C TYR A 176 -0.57 16.00 13.87
N LEU A 177 -1.28 16.46 12.84
CA LEU A 177 -0.75 17.41 11.87
C LEU A 177 -0.50 18.78 12.53
N LYS A 178 -1.44 19.29 13.33
CA LYS A 178 -1.24 20.55 14.07
C LYS A 178 0.02 20.51 14.96
N GLU A 179 0.30 19.36 15.59
CA GLU A 179 1.54 19.17 16.38
C GLU A 179 2.79 19.23 15.50
N ALA A 180 2.79 18.55 14.34
CA ALA A 180 3.93 18.55 13.42
C ALA A 180 4.20 19.92 12.81
N PHE A 181 3.17 20.60 12.28
CA PHE A 181 3.31 21.93 11.69
C PHE A 181 3.85 22.97 12.70
N ARG A 182 3.38 22.90 13.96
CA ARG A 182 3.91 23.76 15.04
C ARG A 182 5.37 23.45 15.36
N ALA A 183 5.74 22.17 15.35
CA ALA A 183 7.08 21.72 15.73
C ALA A 183 8.14 21.94 14.63
N PHE A 184 7.73 22.13 13.38
CA PHE A 184 8.61 22.21 12.21
C PHE A 184 8.21 23.32 11.21
N PRO A 185 8.14 24.59 11.65
CA PRO A 185 7.62 25.69 10.83
C PRO A 185 8.51 26.05 9.62
N SER A 186 9.78 25.62 9.61
CA SER A 186 10.75 25.96 8.55
C SER A 186 11.21 24.75 7.74
N ASN A 187 10.77 23.54 8.08
CA ASN A 187 11.09 22.34 7.32
C ASN A 187 10.01 22.09 6.27
N ARG A 188 10.38 21.45 5.16
CA ARG A 188 9.41 20.94 4.19
C ARG A 188 8.49 19.93 4.86
N ILE A 189 7.19 20.09 4.63
CA ILE A 189 6.17 19.13 5.03
C ILE A 189 5.53 18.55 3.76
N LEU A 190 5.74 17.27 3.50
CA LEU A 190 5.15 16.56 2.37
C LEU A 190 4.18 15.51 2.87
N MET A 191 2.98 15.48 2.31
CA MET A 191 2.00 14.42 2.52
C MET A 191 2.04 13.42 1.38
N PHE A 192 2.28 12.16 1.70
CA PHE A 192 2.22 11.04 0.76
C PHE A 192 0.81 10.84 0.19
N PRO A 193 0.65 10.04 -0.89
CA PRO A 193 -0.58 10.03 -1.66
C PRO A 193 -1.79 9.65 -0.82
N VAL A 194 -2.76 10.56 -0.74
CA VAL A 194 -4.00 10.36 0.02
C VAL A 194 -5.25 10.47 -0.86
N SER A 195 -6.31 9.76 -0.44
CA SER A 195 -7.67 10.09 -0.85
C SER A 195 -8.27 11.11 0.13
N SER A 196 -8.99 12.09 -0.40
CA SER A 196 -9.77 13.03 0.40
C SER A 196 -11.16 12.48 0.70
N CYS A 197 -11.85 13.15 1.61
CA CYS A 197 -13.18 12.80 2.11
C CYS A 197 -14.33 12.94 1.08
N VAL A 198 -14.06 12.95 -0.24
CA VAL A 198 -14.99 13.23 -1.36
C VAL A 198 -16.40 12.63 -1.19
N VAL A 199 -16.50 11.42 -0.64
CA VAL A 199 -17.77 10.66 -0.57
C VAL A 199 -18.48 10.75 0.77
N ASP A 200 -17.76 11.06 1.85
CA ASP A 200 -18.35 11.16 3.19
C ASP A 200 -18.20 12.60 3.68
N HIS A 201 -19.16 13.45 3.31
CA HIS A 201 -19.17 14.86 3.72
C HIS A 201 -19.18 15.01 5.24
N SER A 202 -19.68 14.02 6.00
CA SER A 202 -19.60 14.03 7.47
C SER A 202 -18.14 13.98 7.97
N ARG A 203 -17.25 13.32 7.21
CA ARG A 203 -15.80 13.30 7.45
C ARG A 203 -15.05 14.46 6.81
N CYS A 204 -15.68 15.25 5.95
CA CYS A 204 -15.11 16.49 5.44
C CYS A 204 -15.24 17.67 6.41
N GLY A 205 -15.77 17.47 7.62
CA GLY A 205 -16.01 18.54 8.60
C GLY A 205 -14.77 19.42 8.87
N SER A 206 -13.56 18.88 8.74
CA SER A 206 -12.32 19.61 9.01
C SER A 206 -11.54 20.02 7.76
N ILE A 207 -12.03 19.79 6.54
CA ILE A 207 -11.27 20.07 5.29
C ILE A 207 -10.79 21.52 5.18
N ARG A 208 -11.60 22.48 5.65
CA ARG A 208 -11.23 23.90 5.66
C ARG A 208 -10.12 24.21 6.66
N GLU A 209 -10.08 23.52 7.79
CA GLU A 209 -8.98 23.67 8.75
C GLU A 209 -7.69 23.02 8.24
N TRP A 210 -7.80 21.88 7.56
CA TRP A 210 -6.68 21.30 6.83
C TRP A 210 -6.11 22.28 5.81
N ALA A 211 -6.98 22.89 4.97
CA ALA A 211 -6.57 23.90 4.01
C ALA A 211 -5.83 25.07 4.66
N ARG A 212 -6.39 25.65 5.73
CA ARG A 212 -5.73 26.72 6.49
C ARG A 212 -4.36 26.33 7.05
N LEU A 213 -4.22 25.09 7.55
CA LEU A 213 -2.97 24.60 8.12
C LEU A 213 -1.88 24.49 7.05
N PHE A 214 -2.20 23.88 5.90
CA PHE A 214 -1.23 23.69 4.82
C PHE A 214 -0.93 24.99 4.07
N ASP A 215 -1.96 25.79 3.73
CA ASP A 215 -1.79 27.07 3.03
C ASP A 215 -1.07 28.13 3.87
N GLY A 216 -1.07 27.98 5.20
CA GLY A 216 -0.31 28.81 6.12
C GLY A 216 1.16 28.40 6.26
N HIS A 217 1.59 27.27 5.69
CA HIS A 217 2.96 26.77 5.76
C HIS A 217 3.71 27.07 4.47
N ALA A 218 4.93 27.61 4.58
CA ALA A 218 5.66 28.15 3.44
C ALA A 218 6.15 27.08 2.45
N ASP A 219 6.35 25.83 2.90
CA ASP A 219 6.86 24.73 2.07
C ASP A 219 6.08 23.44 2.37
N SER A 220 4.80 23.44 2.01
CA SER A 220 3.92 22.28 2.14
C SER A 220 3.51 21.70 0.79
N VAL A 221 3.46 20.37 0.73
CA VAL A 221 3.10 19.61 -0.49
C VAL A 221 2.08 18.54 -0.12
N ILE A 222 1.00 18.44 -0.89
CA ILE A 222 0.01 17.37 -0.77
C ILE A 222 0.00 16.56 -2.06
N THR A 223 0.16 15.26 -1.93
CA THR A 223 -0.02 14.33 -3.06
C THR A 223 -1.33 13.57 -2.90
N LEU A 224 -2.09 13.44 -3.99
CA LEU A 224 -3.40 12.77 -4.01
C LEU A 224 -3.33 11.55 -4.92
N ARG A 225 -4.00 10.47 -4.52
CA ARG A 225 -3.95 9.20 -5.25
C ARG A 225 -5.09 8.94 -6.22
N ASP A 226 -6.03 9.86 -6.35
CA ASP A 226 -7.15 9.73 -7.28
C ASP A 226 -7.66 11.12 -7.74
N SER A 227 -8.17 11.19 -8.97
CA SER A 227 -8.61 12.43 -9.60
C SER A 227 -9.76 13.13 -8.86
N PRO A 228 -10.78 12.43 -8.32
CA PRO A 228 -11.81 13.07 -7.51
C PRO A 228 -11.22 13.75 -6.26
N SER A 229 -10.31 13.08 -5.56
CA SER A 229 -9.62 13.66 -4.40
C SER A 229 -8.79 14.88 -4.78
N PHE A 230 -8.05 14.80 -5.88
CA PHE A 230 -7.27 15.92 -6.42
C PHE A 230 -8.16 17.13 -6.74
N SER A 231 -9.28 16.92 -7.43
CA SER A 231 -10.23 17.97 -7.78
C SER A 231 -10.85 18.62 -6.55
N VAL A 232 -11.27 17.84 -5.55
CA VAL A 232 -11.82 18.38 -4.29
C VAL A 232 -10.77 19.17 -3.52
N THR A 233 -9.55 18.63 -3.35
CA THR A 233 -8.49 19.33 -2.62
C THR A 233 -8.16 20.68 -3.27
N LYS A 234 -8.09 20.76 -4.61
CA LYS A 234 -7.88 22.04 -5.32
C LYS A 234 -8.96 23.10 -5.10
N GLN A 235 -10.16 22.73 -4.65
CA GLN A 235 -11.21 23.70 -4.36
C GLN A 235 -10.98 24.42 -3.02
N TYR A 236 -10.34 23.75 -2.06
CA TYR A 236 -10.14 24.26 -0.70
C TYR A 236 -8.75 24.85 -0.46
N PHE A 237 -7.70 24.26 -1.04
CA PHE A 237 -6.30 24.62 -0.83
C PHE A 237 -5.85 25.55 -1.95
N ARG A 238 -5.22 26.68 -1.61
CA ARG A 238 -4.89 27.76 -2.55
C ARG A 238 -3.40 28.02 -2.71
N ASN A 239 -2.62 27.87 -1.65
CA ASN A 239 -1.20 28.21 -1.61
C ASN A 239 -0.30 26.97 -1.47
N THR A 240 -0.90 25.81 -1.22
CA THR A 240 -0.21 24.53 -1.08
C THR A 240 0.06 23.90 -2.46
N ALA A 241 1.24 23.31 -2.65
CA ALA A 241 1.53 22.53 -3.84
C ALA A 241 0.71 21.23 -3.84
N ILE A 242 0.01 20.93 -4.93
CA ILE A 242 -0.90 19.78 -5.04
C ILE A 242 -0.55 18.96 -6.28
N GLU A 243 -0.25 17.68 -6.08
CA GLU A 243 0.14 16.75 -7.14
C GLU A 243 -0.76 15.51 -7.18
N LEU A 244 -0.96 14.93 -8.36
CA LEU A 244 -1.65 13.66 -8.54
C LEU A 244 -0.61 12.55 -8.72
N VAL A 245 -0.56 11.59 -7.81
CA VAL A 245 0.50 10.57 -7.71
C VAL A 245 -0.11 9.21 -7.38
N PRO A 246 0.31 8.10 -8.02
CA PRO A 246 -0.18 6.77 -7.67
C PRO A 246 0.03 6.44 -6.19
N ASP A 247 -0.83 5.59 -5.64
CA ASP A 247 -0.76 5.14 -4.24
C ASP A 247 0.65 4.61 -3.89
N ALA A 248 1.17 5.00 -2.72
CA ALA A 248 2.52 4.67 -2.28
C ALA A 248 2.82 3.16 -2.35
N ALA A 249 1.84 2.28 -2.16
CA ALA A 249 2.02 0.84 -2.25
C ALA A 249 2.59 0.36 -3.60
N PHE A 250 2.41 1.10 -4.71
CA PHE A 250 3.05 0.74 -5.98
C PHE A 250 4.58 0.85 -5.97
N ALA A 251 5.15 1.63 -5.06
CA ALA A 251 6.60 1.74 -4.94
C ALA A 251 7.25 0.40 -4.58
N VAL A 252 6.54 -0.46 -3.85
CA VAL A 252 6.97 -1.83 -3.48
C VAL A 252 7.29 -2.68 -4.71
N GLY A 253 6.65 -2.41 -5.85
CA GLY A 253 6.93 -3.09 -7.11
C GLY A 253 6.31 -4.49 -7.21
N PHE A 254 6.63 -5.18 -8.32
CA PHE A 254 6.13 -6.52 -8.61
C PHE A 254 6.55 -7.51 -7.52
N GLN A 255 5.59 -8.32 -7.04
CA GLN A 255 5.81 -9.30 -6.00
C GLN A 255 5.69 -10.71 -6.59
N ASP A 256 6.84 -11.36 -6.82
CA ASP A 256 6.87 -12.74 -7.30
C ASP A 256 6.80 -13.71 -6.11
N PHE A 257 5.62 -14.28 -5.87
CA PHE A 257 5.44 -15.34 -4.88
C PHE A 257 5.85 -16.73 -5.40
N GLY A 258 6.49 -16.81 -6.58
CA GLY A 258 7.08 -18.03 -7.12
C GLY A 258 6.06 -19.17 -7.28
N SER A 259 6.50 -20.40 -6.99
CA SER A 259 5.72 -21.65 -7.08
C SER A 259 4.59 -21.78 -6.05
N TYR A 260 4.07 -20.68 -5.49
CA TYR A 260 2.96 -20.74 -4.55
C TYR A 260 1.73 -21.32 -5.24
N ILE A 261 1.41 -22.58 -4.90
CA ILE A 261 0.25 -23.28 -5.47
C ILE A 261 -1.01 -22.72 -4.79
N PRO A 262 -1.92 -22.09 -5.53
CA PRO A 262 -3.17 -21.59 -4.96
C PRO A 262 -3.95 -22.73 -4.29
N SER A 263 -4.39 -22.50 -3.06
CA SER A 263 -5.17 -23.49 -2.30
C SER A 263 -6.68 -23.38 -2.56
N TYR A 264 -7.12 -22.28 -3.17
CA TYR A 264 -8.51 -21.98 -3.49
C TYR A 264 -8.61 -21.43 -4.91
N ASP A 265 -9.76 -21.65 -5.54
CA ASP A 265 -10.10 -20.98 -6.79
C ASP A 265 -10.24 -19.48 -6.55
N ILE A 266 -10.94 -19.10 -5.48
CA ILE A 266 -11.25 -17.70 -5.17
C ILE A 266 -10.81 -17.35 -3.75
N VAL A 267 -10.05 -16.26 -3.61
CA VAL A 267 -9.95 -15.52 -2.34
C VAL A 267 -10.88 -14.32 -2.41
N CYS A 268 -11.90 -14.32 -1.56
CA CYS A 268 -12.87 -13.25 -1.40
C CYS A 268 -12.44 -12.42 -0.18
N LEU A 269 -11.64 -11.38 -0.42
CA LEU A 269 -11.22 -10.42 0.61
C LEU A 269 -12.29 -9.35 0.77
N LYS A 270 -13.17 -9.56 1.75
CA LYS A 270 -14.34 -8.72 2.01
C LYS A 270 -14.20 -7.96 3.33
N ARG A 271 -14.57 -6.68 3.32
CA ARG A 271 -14.62 -5.86 4.54
C ARG A 271 -15.63 -6.40 5.55
N ARG A 272 -15.28 -6.32 6.84
CA ARG A 272 -16.16 -6.56 8.00
C ARG A 272 -16.55 -5.29 8.75
N ASP A 273 -16.07 -4.13 8.32
CA ASP A 273 -16.18 -2.85 9.03
C ASP A 273 -17.30 -1.94 8.50
N TRP A 274 -17.36 -0.70 9.02
CA TRP A 274 -18.42 0.27 8.70
C TRP A 274 -18.48 0.64 7.20
N GLU A 275 -17.41 0.42 6.41
CA GLU A 275 -17.36 0.77 4.99
C GLU A 275 -18.09 -0.24 4.09
N ILE A 276 -18.65 -1.33 4.65
CA ILE A 276 -19.48 -2.28 3.90
C ILE A 276 -20.67 -1.54 3.25
N PRO A 277 -20.83 -1.57 1.91
CA PRO A 277 -22.01 -1.02 1.24
C PRO A 277 -23.30 -1.71 1.66
N SER A 278 -24.40 -0.97 1.67
CA SER A 278 -25.75 -1.55 1.81
C SER A 278 -26.04 -2.63 0.75
N LYS A 279 -25.52 -2.46 -0.47
CA LYS A 279 -25.62 -3.41 -1.60
C LYS A 279 -24.73 -4.66 -1.46
N LEU A 280 -23.81 -4.68 -0.49
CA LEU A 280 -22.81 -5.73 -0.27
C LEU A 280 -23.01 -6.51 1.03
N LYS A 281 -24.20 -6.41 1.66
CA LYS A 281 -24.50 -7.15 2.89
C LYS A 281 -24.21 -8.65 2.73
N ASN A 282 -24.51 -9.22 1.56
CA ASN A 282 -24.25 -10.62 1.27
C ASN A 282 -22.92 -10.81 0.51
N VAL A 283 -22.20 -11.88 0.82
CA VAL A 283 -21.02 -12.32 0.05
C VAL A 283 -21.51 -12.78 -1.33
N PRO A 284 -20.79 -12.50 -2.44
CA PRO A 284 -21.13 -13.09 -3.72
C PRO A 284 -21.23 -14.62 -3.61
N VAL A 285 -22.31 -15.18 -4.16
CA VAL A 285 -22.53 -16.63 -4.15
C VAL A 285 -21.93 -17.21 -5.43
N PHE A 286 -20.92 -18.05 -5.26
CA PHE A 286 -20.25 -18.75 -6.36
C PHE A 286 -20.82 -20.16 -6.54
N PRO A 287 -20.65 -20.79 -7.72
CA PRO A 287 -21.06 -22.17 -7.96
C PRO A 287 -20.49 -23.14 -6.91
N SER A 288 -21.27 -24.15 -6.52
CA SER A 288 -20.94 -25.08 -5.42
C SER A 288 -19.68 -25.92 -5.64
N ASN A 289 -19.27 -26.10 -6.89
CA ASN A 289 -18.03 -26.78 -7.27
C ASN A 289 -16.78 -25.88 -7.22
N THR A 290 -16.92 -24.60 -6.84
CA THR A 290 -15.81 -23.64 -6.77
C THR A 290 -15.33 -23.50 -5.32
N SER A 291 -14.03 -23.65 -5.09
CA SER A 291 -13.45 -23.49 -3.75
C SER A 291 -13.22 -22.00 -3.43
N VAL A 292 -13.87 -21.50 -2.38
CA VAL A 292 -13.84 -20.08 -2.00
C VAL A 292 -13.34 -19.91 -0.57
N LEU A 293 -12.33 -19.06 -0.38
CA LEU A 293 -11.91 -18.55 0.92
C LEU A 293 -12.47 -17.15 1.14
N VAL A 294 -13.45 -17.01 2.05
CA VAL A 294 -14.02 -15.70 2.43
C VAL A 294 -13.35 -15.21 3.71
N VAL A 295 -12.64 -14.08 3.61
CA VAL A 295 -11.78 -13.56 4.68
C VAL A 295 -11.79 -12.03 4.69
N ASP A 296 -11.37 -11.46 5.81
CA ASP A 296 -10.88 -10.08 5.87
C ASP A 296 -9.37 -10.13 6.18
N TRP A 297 -8.71 -8.98 6.29
CA TRP A 297 -7.33 -8.91 6.77
C TRP A 297 -7.19 -9.63 8.12
N PRO A 298 -6.06 -10.33 8.36
CA PRO A 298 -5.84 -11.02 9.61
C PRO A 298 -6.04 -10.08 10.80
N GLU A 299 -6.98 -10.42 11.67
CA GLU A 299 -7.15 -9.70 12.92
C GLU A 299 -5.88 -9.87 13.75
N ARG A 300 -5.33 -8.75 14.20
CA ARG A 300 -4.19 -8.75 15.09
C ARG A 300 -4.66 -8.24 16.45
N VAL A 301 -4.30 -8.96 17.50
CA VAL A 301 -4.25 -8.37 18.84
C VAL A 301 -3.14 -7.34 18.78
N THR A 302 -3.50 -6.06 18.63
CA THR A 302 -2.58 -4.98 18.91
C THR A 302 -2.16 -5.21 20.35
N SER A 303 -0.95 -5.74 20.54
CA SER A 303 -0.43 -5.95 21.87
C SER A 303 -0.40 -4.56 22.48
N ALA A 304 -1.32 -4.30 23.42
CA ALA A 304 -1.31 -3.17 24.32
C ALA A 304 -0.07 -3.32 25.22
N VAL A 305 1.11 -3.30 24.61
CA VAL A 305 2.37 -3.17 25.31
C VAL A 305 2.31 -1.75 25.84
N ASN A 306 2.25 -1.59 27.16
CA ASN A 306 2.34 -0.30 27.82
C ASN A 306 3.47 0.51 27.16
N HIS A 307 3.09 1.54 26.40
CA HIS A 307 3.95 2.24 25.43
C HIS A 307 4.92 3.23 26.11
N THR A 308 5.39 2.91 27.32
CA THR A 308 6.07 3.86 28.21
C THR A 308 7.59 3.84 28.12
N SER A 309 8.21 2.98 27.30
CA SER A 309 9.65 3.08 27.03
C SER A 309 10.03 2.42 25.70
N THR A 310 10.38 3.24 24.71
CA THR A 310 11.13 2.84 23.50
C THR A 310 10.55 1.66 22.73
N TYR A 311 9.38 1.88 22.11
CA TYR A 311 9.09 1.14 20.88
C TYR A 311 10.14 1.59 19.86
N SER A 312 11.09 0.71 19.52
CA SER A 312 12.05 1.07 18.48
C SER A 312 11.29 1.22 17.17
N ILE A 313 11.55 2.32 16.47
CA ILE A 313 11.04 2.55 15.10
C ILE A 313 11.28 1.29 14.25
N GLN A 314 12.44 0.66 14.43
CA GLN A 314 12.82 -0.57 13.76
C GLN A 314 11.82 -1.71 13.99
N TYR A 315 11.42 -1.99 15.24
CA TYR A 315 10.46 -3.05 15.52
C TYR A 315 9.10 -2.76 14.88
N PHE A 316 8.62 -1.51 14.87
CA PHE A 316 7.38 -1.15 14.17
C PHE A 316 7.44 -1.43 12.67
N LEU A 317 8.59 -1.13 12.08
CA LEU A 317 8.82 -1.28 10.65
C LEU A 317 8.92 -2.74 10.23
N GLU A 318 9.63 -3.57 11.02
CA GLU A 318 9.69 -5.02 10.84
C GLU A 318 8.31 -5.65 10.98
N ASP A 319 7.59 -5.28 12.03
CA ASP A 319 6.25 -5.74 12.30
C ASP A 319 5.26 -5.38 11.19
N SER A 320 5.37 -4.15 10.67
CA SER A 320 4.56 -3.68 9.55
C SER A 320 4.88 -4.45 8.27
N LEU A 321 6.16 -4.78 8.04
CA LEU A 321 6.58 -5.59 6.89
C LEU A 321 6.02 -7.01 6.99
N ASP A 322 6.09 -7.66 8.16
CA ASP A 322 5.51 -8.99 8.37
C ASP A 322 4.01 -9.01 8.07
N GLN A 323 3.27 -8.01 8.57
CA GLN A 323 1.84 -7.87 8.27
C GLN A 323 1.58 -7.68 6.77
N ALA A 324 2.41 -6.90 6.09
CA ALA A 324 2.32 -6.70 4.65
C ALA A 324 2.54 -8.03 3.90
N VAL A 325 3.62 -8.75 4.20
CA VAL A 325 3.93 -10.05 3.60
C VAL A 325 2.80 -11.06 3.86
N MET A 326 2.23 -11.09 5.06
CA MET A 326 1.07 -11.94 5.38
C MET A 326 -0.15 -11.62 4.50
N GLY A 327 -0.39 -10.34 4.18
CA GLY A 327 -1.46 -9.94 3.24
C GLY A 327 -1.24 -10.47 1.83
N LEU A 328 -0.01 -10.40 1.32
CA LEU A 328 0.34 -10.97 0.02
C LEU A 328 0.20 -12.49 0.01
N ALA A 329 0.67 -13.15 1.06
CA ALA A 329 0.52 -14.59 1.23
C ALA A 329 -0.96 -15.01 1.27
N LEU A 330 -1.82 -14.23 1.95
CA LEU A 330 -3.25 -14.47 1.98
C LEU A 330 -3.88 -14.40 0.59
N LEU A 331 -3.61 -13.33 -0.17
CA LEU A 331 -4.14 -13.16 -1.52
C LEU A 331 -3.59 -14.22 -2.49
N SER A 332 -2.34 -14.63 -2.31
CA SER A 332 -1.69 -15.64 -3.16
C SER A 332 -2.33 -17.02 -3.08
N ARG A 333 -3.10 -17.30 -2.02
CA ARG A 333 -3.88 -18.55 -1.87
C ARG A 333 -5.00 -18.71 -2.90
N GLY A 334 -5.40 -17.63 -3.58
CA GLY A 334 -6.43 -17.65 -4.62
C GLY A 334 -5.83 -17.70 -6.02
N ARG A 335 -6.55 -18.36 -6.94
CA ARG A 335 -6.30 -18.21 -8.38
C ARG A 335 -6.82 -16.87 -8.88
N VAL A 336 -8.00 -16.48 -8.41
CA VAL A 336 -8.62 -15.17 -8.62
C VAL A 336 -8.91 -14.50 -7.28
N VAL A 337 -8.78 -13.18 -7.22
CA VAL A 337 -9.14 -12.38 -6.04
C VAL A 337 -10.44 -11.62 -6.31
N PHE A 338 -11.41 -11.72 -5.42
CA PHE A 338 -12.54 -10.80 -5.36
C PHE A 338 -12.37 -9.90 -4.13
N THR A 339 -12.56 -8.59 -4.27
CA THR A 339 -12.42 -7.69 -3.12
C THR A 339 -13.21 -6.39 -3.20
N ASP A 340 -13.62 -5.87 -2.05
CA ASP A 340 -14.13 -4.52 -1.85
C ASP A 340 -13.11 -3.62 -1.10
N ARG A 341 -11.86 -4.07 -0.94
CA ARG A 341 -10.75 -3.27 -0.38
C ARG A 341 -9.88 -2.73 -1.50
N LEU A 342 -9.60 -1.42 -1.47
CA LEU A 342 -8.68 -0.79 -2.44
C LEU A 342 -7.30 -1.47 -2.45
N HIS A 343 -6.72 -1.75 -1.27
CA HIS A 343 -5.44 -2.45 -1.21
C HIS A 343 -5.57 -3.94 -1.56
N GLY A 344 -6.74 -4.57 -1.42
CA GLY A 344 -6.95 -5.90 -2.01
C GLY A 344 -6.72 -5.86 -3.53
N HIS A 345 -7.21 -4.82 -4.18
CA HIS A 345 -7.03 -4.58 -5.61
C HIS A 345 -5.57 -4.25 -5.97
N ILE A 346 -4.95 -3.26 -5.32
CA ILE A 346 -3.56 -2.86 -5.60
C ILE A 346 -2.61 -4.04 -5.41
N LEU A 347 -2.73 -4.78 -4.31
CA LEU A 347 -1.86 -5.92 -4.03
C LEU A 347 -2.09 -7.09 -5.01
N SER A 348 -3.31 -7.28 -5.50
CA SER A 348 -3.57 -8.23 -6.58
C SER A 348 -2.85 -7.84 -7.88
N ILE A 349 -2.77 -6.53 -8.19
CA ILE A 349 -1.95 -6.05 -9.31
C ILE A 349 -0.48 -6.42 -9.07
N LEU A 350 0.07 -6.09 -7.89
CA LEU A 350 1.47 -6.38 -7.54
C LEU A 350 1.82 -7.87 -7.63
N LEU A 351 0.88 -8.75 -7.29
CA LEU A 351 1.01 -10.21 -7.35
C LEU A 351 0.73 -10.82 -8.73
N ASN A 352 0.41 -10.00 -9.74
CA ASN A 352 -0.05 -10.48 -11.04
C ASN A 352 -1.28 -11.41 -10.97
N LYS A 353 -2.18 -11.15 -10.02
CA LYS A 353 -3.38 -11.97 -9.81
C LYS A 353 -4.58 -11.36 -10.55
N PRO A 354 -5.33 -12.15 -11.33
CA PRO A 354 -6.62 -11.72 -11.82
C PRO A 354 -7.52 -11.32 -10.64
N SER A 355 -8.12 -10.13 -10.72
CA SER A 355 -8.92 -9.59 -9.63
C SER A 355 -10.17 -8.87 -10.10
N VAL A 356 -11.25 -9.06 -9.36
CA VAL A 356 -12.51 -8.33 -9.52
C VAL A 356 -12.70 -7.46 -8.29
N LEU A 357 -12.69 -6.15 -8.49
CA LEU A 357 -12.95 -5.18 -7.44
C LEU A 357 -14.41 -4.70 -7.48
N MET A 358 -14.94 -4.34 -6.32
CA MET A 358 -16.26 -3.72 -6.22
C MET A 358 -16.23 -2.53 -5.24
N ASN A 359 -17.09 -1.55 -5.50
CA ASN A 359 -17.11 -0.34 -4.68
C ASN A 359 -17.55 -0.61 -3.24
N SER A 360 -16.82 0.02 -2.31
CA SER A 360 -17.27 0.21 -0.92
C SER A 360 -18.21 1.41 -0.80
N LYS A 361 -18.70 1.75 0.41
CA LYS A 361 -19.49 2.98 0.65
C LYS A 361 -18.78 4.26 0.19
N THR A 362 -17.45 4.25 0.15
CA THR A 362 -16.64 5.44 -0.10
C THR A 362 -16.24 5.60 -1.57
N ASN A 363 -16.60 4.67 -2.46
CA ASN A 363 -16.22 4.62 -3.89
C ASN A 363 -14.71 4.82 -4.19
N LYS A 364 -13.84 4.74 -3.17
CA LYS A 364 -12.38 4.91 -3.30
C LYS A 364 -11.80 3.94 -4.33
N GLN A 365 -12.39 2.75 -4.43
CA GLN A 365 -12.01 1.71 -5.37
C GLN A 365 -12.21 2.17 -6.82
N GLU A 366 -13.42 2.62 -7.17
CA GLU A 366 -13.72 3.18 -8.50
C GLU A 366 -12.90 4.43 -8.80
N PHE A 367 -12.76 5.35 -7.84
CA PHE A 367 -12.00 6.59 -8.06
C PHE A 367 -10.56 6.30 -8.43
N PHE A 368 -9.93 5.39 -7.68
CA PHE A 368 -8.59 4.94 -7.99
C PHE A 368 -8.53 4.19 -9.33
N PHE A 369 -9.42 3.21 -9.52
CA PHE A 369 -9.47 2.39 -10.72
C PHE A 369 -9.61 3.25 -11.98
N ARG A 370 -10.54 4.21 -12.00
CA ARG A 370 -10.75 5.11 -13.15
C ARG A 370 -9.62 6.10 -13.36
N THR A 371 -8.97 6.56 -12.28
CA THR A 371 -7.84 7.49 -12.38
C THR A 371 -6.65 6.84 -13.07
N TRP A 372 -6.36 5.58 -12.72
CA TRP A 372 -5.16 4.89 -13.16
C TRP A 372 -5.42 3.77 -14.17
N GLN A 373 -6.64 3.59 -14.67
CA GLN A 373 -6.96 2.51 -15.60
C GLN A 373 -5.97 2.47 -16.78
N SER A 374 -5.57 1.27 -17.17
CA SER A 374 -4.66 1.04 -18.28
C SER A 374 -5.15 -0.12 -19.13
N PRO A 375 -5.03 -0.05 -20.48
CA PRO A 375 -5.31 -1.18 -21.36
C PRO A 375 -4.59 -2.46 -20.96
N SER A 376 -3.38 -2.34 -20.39
CA SER A 376 -2.60 -3.49 -19.90
C SER A 376 -3.33 -4.29 -18.82
N LEU A 377 -4.18 -3.66 -18.00
CA LEU A 377 -4.86 -4.33 -16.90
C LEU A 377 -6.22 -4.94 -17.29
N LEU A 378 -6.74 -4.70 -18.49
CA LEU A 378 -8.11 -5.09 -18.85
C LEU A 378 -8.36 -6.61 -18.81
N ASP A 379 -7.29 -7.40 -18.95
CA ASP A 379 -7.36 -8.87 -18.91
C ASP A 379 -7.20 -9.47 -17.51
N THR A 380 -6.76 -8.67 -16.53
CA THR A 380 -6.45 -9.12 -15.17
C THR A 380 -7.22 -8.37 -14.10
N VAL A 381 -7.86 -7.23 -14.41
CA VAL A 381 -8.58 -6.42 -13.45
C VAL A 381 -9.94 -6.02 -14.01
N TYR A 382 -10.97 -6.09 -13.16
CA TYR A 382 -12.30 -5.60 -13.52
C TYR A 382 -13.01 -4.94 -12.33
N LEU A 383 -13.66 -3.79 -12.59
CA LEU A 383 -14.56 -3.14 -11.65
C LEU A 383 -15.99 -3.59 -11.89
N ALA A 384 -16.53 -4.38 -10.96
CA ALA A 384 -17.89 -4.88 -11.04
C ALA A 384 -18.92 -3.85 -10.59
N ASN A 385 -20.05 -3.79 -11.31
CA ASN A 385 -21.16 -2.89 -11.02
C ASN A 385 -22.09 -3.43 -9.92
N ASN A 386 -22.20 -4.75 -9.83
CA ASN A 386 -23.03 -5.44 -8.85
C ASN A 386 -22.50 -6.86 -8.60
N THR A 387 -23.10 -7.56 -7.62
CA THR A 387 -22.68 -8.90 -7.21
C THR A 387 -22.79 -9.94 -8.33
N HIS A 388 -23.78 -9.84 -9.22
CA HIS A 388 -23.96 -10.80 -10.32
C HIS A 388 -22.85 -10.64 -11.37
N ASP A 389 -22.63 -9.40 -11.82
CA ASP A 389 -21.51 -9.01 -12.71
C ASP A 389 -20.15 -9.42 -12.12
N ALA A 390 -19.97 -9.24 -10.81
CA ALA A 390 -18.77 -9.71 -10.12
C ALA A 390 -18.57 -11.22 -10.21
N VAL A 391 -19.62 -12.02 -9.94
CA VAL A 391 -19.56 -13.48 -10.03
C VAL A 391 -19.25 -13.91 -11.45
N GLU A 392 -19.95 -13.38 -12.45
CA GLU A 392 -19.72 -13.71 -13.85
C GLU A 392 -18.28 -13.45 -14.27
N LYS A 393 -17.73 -12.29 -13.89
CA LYS A 393 -16.36 -11.94 -14.25
C LYS A 393 -15.32 -12.78 -13.51
N VAL A 394 -15.53 -13.08 -12.23
CA VAL A 394 -14.65 -13.99 -11.49
C VAL A 394 -14.63 -15.37 -12.15
N MET A 395 -15.79 -15.92 -12.51
CA MET A 395 -15.88 -17.21 -13.19
C MET A 395 -15.25 -17.17 -14.59
N TYR A 396 -15.35 -16.05 -15.30
CA TYR A 396 -14.62 -15.83 -16.55
C TYR A 396 -13.11 -15.86 -16.35
N PHE A 397 -12.58 -15.16 -15.34
CA PHE A 397 -11.14 -15.16 -15.05
C PHE A 397 -10.64 -16.55 -14.63
N LEU A 398 -11.44 -17.31 -13.86
CA LEU A 398 -11.12 -18.69 -13.56
C LEU A 398 -10.97 -19.52 -14.84
N ARG A 399 -11.94 -19.46 -15.77
CA ARG A 399 -11.84 -20.24 -17.03
C ARG A 399 -10.71 -19.79 -17.97
N LYS A 400 -10.34 -18.51 -17.93
CA LYS A 400 -9.35 -17.93 -18.84
C LYS A 400 -7.91 -18.20 -18.39
N HIS A 401 -7.68 -18.19 -17.08
CA HIS A 401 -6.33 -18.17 -16.50
C HIS A 401 -6.00 -19.46 -15.71
N VAL A 402 -6.92 -20.43 -15.68
CA VAL A 402 -6.82 -21.72 -14.98
C VAL A 402 -7.37 -22.81 -15.90
#